data_AF-A0A8T5TAJ5-F1
#
_entry.id   AF-A0A8T5TAJ5-F1
#
_cell.length_a   1.000
_cell.length_b   1.000
_cell.length_c   1.000
_cell.angle_alpha   90.00
_cell.angle_beta   90.00
_cell.angle_gamma   90.00
#
_symmetry.space_group_name_H-M   'P 1'
#
loop_
_entity.id
_entity.type
_entity.pdbx_description
1 polymer ?
#
loop_
_entity_poly.entity_id
_entity_poly.type
_entity_poly.pdbx_seq_one_letter_code
_entity_poly.pdbx_strand_id
1 'polypeptide(L)'
;MNEQYLDYSKKQKNAAKGFYLSIVISWIIIIAGLVWTIADFLNPAGKLDFFLSLNIFYQIVIVAGYLAGFFFLLVLFIGISKRGTIFLLKVFFSKIEVEDQFKNKFHIKMAAGGFLICMIAIFISIILAVVWDIIDGTEASTTSIFEYLNSISFGLLIITIGTALLVLILISLFIVYFLKNGYYLILRIFGGLNK
;
A
#
# COMPACT_ATOMS: atom_id res chain seq x y z
N MET A 1 2.77 7.98 -28.78
CA MET A 1 1.49 7.45 -28.26
C MET A 1 0.73 8.64 -27.71
N ASN A 2 -0.29 9.10 -28.43
CA ASN A 2 -0.94 10.38 -28.19
C ASN A 2 -1.54 10.42 -26.78
N GLU A 3 -0.98 11.28 -25.92
CA GLU A 3 -1.60 11.67 -24.66
C GLU A 3 -2.88 12.43 -25.02
N GLN A 4 -4.00 11.71 -25.16
CA GLN A 4 -5.31 12.33 -25.02
C GLN A 4 -5.27 13.06 -23.68
N TYR A 5 -5.31 14.39 -23.72
CA TYR A 5 -5.45 15.25 -22.56
C TYR A 5 -6.79 14.91 -21.90
N LEU A 6 -6.79 13.88 -21.07
CA LEU A 6 -7.90 13.59 -20.18
C LEU A 6 -7.97 14.78 -19.23
N ASP A 7 -8.95 15.64 -19.47
CA ASP A 7 -9.14 16.88 -18.72
C ASP A 7 -9.73 16.54 -17.34
N TYR A 8 -8.86 16.00 -16.48
CA TYR A 8 -9.22 15.62 -15.12
C TYR A 8 -9.40 16.86 -14.26
N SER A 9 -10.50 16.89 -13.51
CA SER A 9 -10.80 17.98 -12.58
C SER A 9 -9.69 18.14 -11.53
N LYS A 10 -9.46 19.37 -11.06
CA LYS A 10 -8.49 19.67 -9.99
C LYS A 10 -8.68 18.78 -8.75
N LYS A 11 -9.93 18.48 -8.38
CA LYS A 11 -10.25 17.59 -7.25
C LYS A 11 -9.74 16.16 -7.47
N GLN A 12 -9.86 15.64 -8.69
CA GLN A 12 -9.41 14.28 -9.06
C GLN A 12 -7.89 14.18 -9.07
N LYS A 13 -7.22 15.20 -9.61
CA LYS A 13 -5.75 15.32 -9.58
C LYS A 13 -5.23 15.36 -8.14
N ASN A 14 -5.88 16.12 -7.26
CA ASN A 14 -5.49 16.18 -5.85
C ASN A 14 -5.71 14.85 -5.12
N ALA A 15 -6.83 14.16 -5.36
CA ALA A 15 -7.08 12.84 -4.77
C ALA A 15 -6.01 11.81 -5.21
N ALA A 16 -5.70 11.75 -6.51
CA ALA A 16 -4.67 10.85 -7.03
C ALA A 16 -3.27 11.17 -6.47
N LYS A 17 -2.93 12.45 -6.33
CA LYS A 17 -1.68 12.88 -5.66
C LYS A 17 -1.64 12.46 -4.20
N GLY A 18 -2.76 12.56 -3.48
CA GLY A 18 -2.87 12.11 -2.10
C GLY A 18 -2.59 10.62 -1.96
N PHE A 19 -3.26 9.80 -2.77
CA PHE A 19 -3.00 8.35 -2.81
C PHE A 19 -1.55 8.03 -3.17
N TYR A 20 -0.97 8.70 -4.17
CA TYR A 20 0.43 8.51 -4.53
C TYR A 20 1.36 8.83 -3.35
N LEU A 21 1.14 9.96 -2.67
CA LEU A 21 1.94 10.36 -1.52
C LEU A 21 1.84 9.34 -0.38
N SER A 22 0.63 8.83 -0.09
CA SER A 22 0.45 7.80 0.92
C SER A 22 1.22 6.52 0.58
N ILE A 23 1.20 6.08 -0.68
CA ILE A 23 1.98 4.92 -1.15
C ILE A 23 3.48 5.16 -0.95
N VAL A 24 3.97 6.34 -1.31
CA VAL A 24 5.38 6.71 -1.14
C VAL A 24 5.77 6.67 0.34
N ILE A 25 4.95 7.22 1.23
CA ILE A 25 5.19 7.18 2.68
C ILE A 25 5.25 5.74 3.19
N SER A 26 4.32 4.86 2.76
CA SER A 26 4.38 3.44 3.13
C SER A 26 5.68 2.79 2.71
N TRP A 27 6.14 3.04 1.48
CA TRP A 27 7.41 2.49 0.98
C TRP A 27 8.61 3.00 1.76
N ILE A 28 8.63 4.29 2.13
CA ILE A 28 9.69 4.85 2.97
C ILE A 28 9.74 4.12 4.32
N ILE A 29 8.58 3.90 4.96
CA ILE A 29 8.49 3.17 6.24
C ILE A 29 8.99 1.73 6.08
N ILE A 30 8.58 1.02 5.03
CA ILE A 30 9.02 -0.37 4.77
C ILE A 30 10.53 -0.43 4.57
N ILE A 31 11.10 0.47 3.75
CA ILE A 31 12.55 0.50 3.50
C ILE A 31 13.32 0.83 4.78
N ALA A 32 12.85 1.81 5.56
CA ALA A 32 13.45 2.13 6.85
C ALA A 32 13.41 0.93 7.82
N GLY A 33 12.28 0.22 7.87
CA GLY A 33 12.12 -1.01 8.63
C GLY A 33 13.07 -2.11 8.17
N LEU A 34 13.22 -2.32 6.85
CA LEU A 34 14.15 -3.29 6.28
C LEU A 34 15.60 -3.00 6.67
N VAL A 35 16.04 -1.74 6.55
CA VAL A 35 17.39 -1.35 6.97
C VAL A 35 17.59 -1.60 8.47
N TRP A 36 16.57 -1.30 9.28
CA TRP A 36 16.63 -1.56 10.72
C TRP A 36 16.68 -3.06 11.04
N THR A 37 15.88 -3.88 10.36
CA THR A 37 15.88 -5.35 10.53
C THR A 37 17.23 -5.95 10.13
N ILE A 38 17.83 -5.47 9.03
CA ILE A 38 19.20 -5.90 8.65
C ILE A 38 20.19 -5.52 9.76
N ALA A 39 20.07 -4.31 10.31
CA ALA A 39 20.90 -3.91 11.44
C ALA A 39 20.65 -4.79 12.68
N ASP A 40 19.39 -5.16 12.98
CA ASP A 40 19.02 -6.03 14.12
C ASP A 40 19.62 -7.43 13.93
N PHE A 41 19.63 -7.93 12.70
CA PHE A 41 20.22 -9.22 12.35
C PHE A 41 21.75 -9.23 12.49
N LEU A 42 22.42 -8.16 12.06
CA LEU A 42 23.88 -8.06 12.12
C LEU A 42 24.41 -7.81 13.54
N ASN A 43 23.68 -7.05 14.35
CA ASN A 43 24.06 -6.77 15.73
C ASN A 43 22.82 -6.65 16.64
N PRO A 44 22.45 -7.74 17.36
CA PRO A 44 21.19 -7.80 18.11
C PRO A 44 21.09 -6.87 19.32
N ALA A 45 22.23 -6.46 19.90
CA ALA A 45 22.27 -5.66 21.13
C ALA A 45 23.42 -4.64 21.10
N GLY A 46 23.26 -3.52 21.83
CA GLY A 46 24.34 -2.53 22.00
C GLY A 46 24.71 -1.76 20.72
N LYS A 47 23.84 -1.68 19.72
CA LYS A 47 24.11 -0.98 18.44
C LYS A 47 24.50 0.48 18.63
N LEU A 48 23.84 1.15 19.58
CA LEU A 48 24.08 2.55 19.91
C LEU A 48 25.46 2.68 20.56
N ASP A 49 25.80 1.77 21.48
CA ASP A 49 27.11 1.74 22.13
C ASP A 49 28.23 1.44 21.13
N PHE A 50 28.01 0.46 20.22
CA PHE A 50 28.91 0.19 19.11
C PHE A 50 29.11 1.42 18.25
N PHE A 51 28.03 2.08 17.81
CA PHE A 51 28.09 3.30 17.02
C PHE A 51 28.86 4.41 17.75
N LEU A 52 28.61 4.62 19.04
CA LEU A 52 29.30 5.64 19.84
C LEU A 52 30.78 5.30 20.08
N SER A 53 31.14 4.02 20.12
CA SER A 53 32.54 3.58 20.22
C SER A 53 33.34 3.72 18.92
N LEU A 54 32.68 3.90 17.78
CA LEU A 54 33.35 4.12 16.50
C LEU A 54 34.03 5.50 16.49
N ASN A 55 35.11 5.60 15.70
CA ASN A 55 35.73 6.89 15.41
C ASN A 55 34.69 7.86 14.81
N ILE A 56 34.77 9.14 15.20
CA ILE A 56 33.89 10.21 14.72
C ILE A 56 33.76 10.25 13.19
N PHE A 57 34.82 9.93 12.45
CA PHE A 57 34.78 9.87 10.98
C PHE A 57 33.86 8.74 10.48
N TYR A 58 33.87 7.56 11.12
CA TYR A 58 32.95 6.48 10.77
C TYR A 58 31.50 6.83 11.12
N GLN A 59 31.26 7.49 12.26
CA GLN A 59 29.93 7.95 12.63
C GLN A 59 29.35 8.92 11.59
N ILE A 60 30.16 9.89 11.15
CA ILE A 60 29.78 10.86 10.11
C ILE A 60 29.48 10.13 8.80
N VAL A 61 30.31 9.17 8.37
CA VAL A 61 30.08 8.41 7.14
C VAL A 61 28.77 7.63 7.19
N ILE A 62 28.45 6.98 8.31
CA ILE A 62 27.20 6.24 8.48
C ILE A 62 26.00 7.19 8.38
N VAL A 63 26.02 8.30 9.12
CA VAL A 63 24.92 9.29 9.11
C VAL A 63 24.75 9.93 7.73
N ALA A 64 25.86 10.35 7.11
CA ALA A 64 25.85 10.94 5.78
C ALA A 64 25.38 9.94 4.71
N GLY A 65 25.79 8.67 4.81
CA GLY A 65 25.32 7.60 3.93
C GLY A 65 23.81 7.39 4.05
N TYR A 66 23.26 7.39 5.27
CA TYR A 66 21.83 7.29 5.51
C TYR A 66 21.06 8.48 4.93
N LEU A 67 21.56 9.70 5.15
CA LEU A 67 20.96 10.93 4.58
C LEU A 67 21.02 10.93 3.06
N ALA A 68 22.14 10.52 2.47
CA ALA A 68 22.31 10.44 1.02
C ALA A 68 21.35 9.41 0.41
N GLY A 69 21.22 8.23 1.02
CA GLY A 69 20.27 7.20 0.61
C GLY A 69 18.82 7.69 0.68
N PHE A 70 18.45 8.34 1.79
CA PHE A 70 17.12 8.93 1.96
C PHE A 70 16.83 10.03 0.92
N PHE A 71 17.80 10.91 0.67
CA PHE A 71 17.68 11.96 -0.34
C PHE A 71 17.51 11.37 -1.74
N PHE A 72 18.31 10.37 -2.11
CA PHE A 72 18.18 9.67 -3.37
C PHE A 72 16.80 9.02 -3.53
N LEU A 73 16.30 8.39 -2.47
CA LEU A 73 14.96 7.79 -2.44
C LEU A 73 13.86 8.83 -2.69
N LEU A 74 13.95 10.00 -2.05
CA LEU A 74 13.01 11.11 -2.28
C LEU A 74 13.05 11.62 -3.73
N VAL A 75 14.25 11.81 -4.29
CA VAL A 75 14.42 12.24 -5.68
C VAL A 75 13.82 11.22 -6.64
N LEU A 76 14.03 9.91 -6.39
CA LEU A 76 13.44 8.83 -7.17
C LEU A 76 11.91 8.90 -7.13
N PHE A 77 11.31 9.03 -5.94
CA PHE A 77 9.86 9.13 -5.81
C PHE A 77 9.27 10.40 -6.42
N ILE A 78 9.97 11.54 -6.32
CA ILE A 78 9.57 12.79 -6.97
C ILE A 78 9.65 12.64 -8.50
N GLY A 79 10.70 12.00 -9.01
CA GLY A 79 10.87 11.72 -10.44
C GLY A 79 9.75 10.84 -11.01
N ILE A 80 9.32 9.83 -10.25
CA ILE A 80 8.22 8.93 -10.64
C ILE A 80 6.84 9.56 -10.40
N SER A 81 6.73 10.60 -9.55
CA SER A 81 5.45 11.17 -9.11
C SER A 81 4.50 11.57 -10.23
N LYS A 82 5.02 12.16 -11.31
CA LYS A 82 4.21 12.55 -12.48
C LYS A 82 3.59 11.31 -13.13
N ARG A 83 4.41 10.29 -13.42
CA ARG A 83 3.96 9.04 -14.04
C ARG A 83 3.02 8.26 -13.12
N GLY A 84 3.35 8.16 -11.83
CA GLY A 84 2.53 7.47 -10.84
C GLY A 84 1.15 8.13 -10.65
N THR A 85 1.10 9.45 -10.57
CA THR A 85 -0.18 10.18 -10.47
C THR A 85 -1.02 10.03 -11.73
N ILE A 86 -0.42 10.10 -12.91
CA ILE A 86 -1.13 9.88 -14.19
C ILE A 86 -1.65 8.45 -14.28
N PHE A 87 -0.85 7.46 -13.86
CA PHE A 87 -1.28 6.07 -13.79
C PHE A 87 -2.50 5.90 -12.87
N LEU A 88 -2.46 6.45 -11.65
CA LEU A 88 -3.59 6.42 -10.73
C LEU A 88 -4.82 7.13 -11.31
N LEU A 89 -4.65 8.30 -11.93
CA LEU A 89 -5.74 9.01 -12.60
C LEU A 89 -6.39 8.16 -13.70
N LYS A 90 -5.57 7.48 -14.51
CA LYS A 90 -6.06 6.57 -15.55
C LYS A 90 -6.83 5.40 -14.95
N VAL A 91 -6.29 4.77 -13.90
CA VAL A 91 -6.96 3.67 -13.19
C VAL A 91 -8.30 4.12 -12.60
N PHE A 92 -8.37 5.31 -12.01
CA PHE A 92 -9.56 5.80 -11.31
C PHE A 92 -10.62 6.48 -12.17
N PHE A 93 -10.23 7.07 -13.30
CA PHE A 93 -11.08 8.01 -14.03
C PHE A 93 -11.04 7.81 -15.53
N SER A 94 -10.33 6.80 -16.05
CA SER A 94 -10.49 6.44 -17.46
C SER A 94 -11.91 5.94 -17.66
N LYS A 95 -12.74 6.76 -18.30
CA LYS A 95 -14.08 6.36 -18.74
C LYS A 95 -13.89 5.26 -19.77
N ILE A 96 -14.45 4.08 -19.50
CA ILE A 96 -14.56 3.02 -20.50
C ILE A 96 -15.87 3.28 -21.24
N GLU A 97 -15.84 3.46 -22.56
CA GLU A 97 -17.00 3.84 -23.40
C GLU A 97 -18.23 2.93 -23.21
N VAL A 98 -18.03 1.71 -22.71
CA VAL A 98 -19.09 0.72 -22.42
C VAL A 98 -20.00 1.16 -21.26
N GLU A 99 -19.61 2.14 -20.45
CA GLU A 99 -20.41 2.67 -19.34
C GLU A 99 -21.73 3.32 -19.82
N ASP A 100 -21.73 4.03 -20.95
CA ASP A 100 -22.91 4.77 -21.42
C ASP A 100 -24.01 3.87 -21.98
N GLN A 101 -23.69 2.68 -22.49
CA GLN A 101 -24.68 1.73 -23.03
C GLN A 101 -25.43 0.92 -21.94
N PHE A 102 -24.85 0.77 -20.75
CA PHE A 102 -25.38 -0.12 -19.71
C PHE A 102 -25.65 0.56 -18.35
N LYS A 103 -25.41 1.87 -18.25
CA LYS A 103 -25.57 2.70 -17.03
C LYS A 103 -26.93 2.60 -16.33
N ASN A 104 -27.99 2.23 -17.06
CA ASN A 104 -29.38 2.25 -16.57
C ASN A 104 -29.95 0.90 -16.11
N LYS A 105 -29.21 -0.21 -16.20
CA LYS A 105 -29.74 -1.51 -15.72
C LYS A 105 -29.48 -1.69 -14.22
N PHE A 106 -30.49 -1.42 -13.39
CA PHE A 106 -30.45 -1.56 -11.93
C PHE A 106 -29.93 -2.94 -11.47
N HIS A 107 -30.34 -4.02 -12.14
CA HIS A 107 -29.89 -5.38 -11.82
C HIS A 107 -28.38 -5.58 -11.93
N ILE A 108 -27.73 -4.97 -12.92
CA ILE A 108 -26.28 -5.03 -13.10
C ILE A 108 -25.57 -4.28 -11.97
N LYS A 109 -26.18 -3.19 -11.48
CA LYS A 109 -25.64 -2.46 -10.33
C LYS A 109 -25.72 -3.24 -9.03
N MET A 110 -26.83 -3.96 -8.83
CA MET A 110 -27.02 -4.81 -7.66
C MET A 110 -26.04 -5.99 -7.66
N ALA A 111 -25.84 -6.64 -8.82
CA ALA A 111 -24.86 -7.72 -8.96
C ALA A 111 -23.42 -7.23 -8.70
N ALA A 112 -23.07 -6.03 -9.18
CA ALA A 112 -21.77 -5.41 -8.92
C ALA A 112 -21.55 -5.05 -7.46
N GLY A 113 -22.55 -4.46 -6.81
CA GLY A 113 -22.51 -4.17 -5.38
C GLY A 113 -22.35 -5.45 -4.55
N GLY A 114 -23.12 -6.49 -4.87
CA GLY A 114 -23.04 -7.79 -4.20
C GLY A 114 -21.66 -8.43 -4.32
N PHE A 115 -21.08 -8.45 -5.53
CA PHE A 115 -19.72 -8.96 -5.75
C PHE A 115 -18.67 -8.17 -4.96
N LEU A 116 -18.79 -6.83 -4.91
CA LEU A 116 -17.88 -5.99 -4.14
C LEU A 116 -17.94 -6.31 -2.64
N ILE A 117 -19.14 -6.53 -2.09
CA ILE A 117 -19.31 -6.91 -0.68
C ILE A 117 -18.65 -8.26 -0.40
N CYS A 118 -18.84 -9.26 -1.26
CA CYS A 118 -18.19 -10.57 -1.11
C CYS A 118 -16.66 -10.44 -1.15
N MET A 119 -16.12 -9.62 -2.06
CA MET A 119 -14.68 -9.36 -2.13
C MET A 119 -14.14 -8.68 -0.86
N ILE A 120 -14.85 -7.68 -0.34
CA ILE A 120 -14.47 -7.03 0.93
C ILE A 120 -14.51 -8.03 2.08
N ALA A 121 -15.53 -8.90 2.13
CA ALA A 121 -15.63 -9.93 3.15
C ALA A 121 -14.43 -10.91 3.09
N ILE A 122 -14.02 -11.35 1.90
CA ILE A 122 -12.82 -12.19 1.73
C ILE A 122 -11.57 -11.49 2.25
N PHE A 123 -11.36 -10.21 1.91
CA PHE A 123 -10.20 -9.46 2.41
C PHE A 123 -10.22 -9.33 3.94
N ILE A 124 -11.36 -9.02 4.54
CA ILE A 124 -11.50 -8.92 6.00
C ILE A 124 -11.25 -10.29 6.66
N SER A 125 -11.80 -11.37 6.11
CA SER A 125 -11.58 -12.73 6.61
C SER A 125 -10.10 -13.13 6.57
N ILE A 126 -9.37 -12.79 5.51
CA ILE A 126 -7.92 -13.05 5.44
C ILE A 126 -7.18 -12.27 6.53
N ILE A 127 -7.52 -10.99 6.71
CA ILE A 127 -6.89 -10.16 7.77
C ILE A 127 -7.18 -10.76 9.15
N LEU A 128 -8.43 -11.14 9.42
CA LEU A 128 -8.82 -11.76 10.69
C LEU A 128 -8.15 -13.13 10.89
N ALA A 129 -8.03 -13.95 9.85
CA ALA A 129 -7.36 -15.24 9.91
C ALA A 129 -5.88 -15.07 10.27
N VAL A 130 -5.18 -14.14 9.61
CA VAL A 130 -3.77 -13.84 9.94
C VAL A 130 -3.63 -13.34 11.38
N VAL A 131 -4.53 -12.47 11.83
CA VAL A 131 -4.52 -12.00 13.24
C VAL A 131 -4.79 -13.16 14.19
N TRP A 132 -5.69 -14.08 13.84
CA TRP A 132 -6.02 -15.23 14.66
C TRP A 132 -4.86 -16.24 14.75
N ASP A 133 -4.19 -16.53 13.63
CA ASP A 133 -3.01 -17.41 13.60
C ASP A 133 -1.86 -16.85 14.46
N ILE A 134 -1.72 -15.53 14.53
CA ILE A 134 -0.74 -14.87 15.42
C ILE A 134 -1.12 -15.04 16.90
N ILE A 135 -2.41 -15.12 17.22
CA ILE A 135 -2.91 -15.21 18.60
C ILE A 135 -2.91 -16.67 19.12
N ASP A 136 -3.34 -17.63 18.30
CA ASP A 136 -3.51 -19.05 18.70
C ASP A 136 -2.21 -19.86 18.68
N GLY A 137 -1.11 -19.34 18.12
CA GLY A 137 0.19 -20.02 18.00
C GLY A 137 0.95 -20.24 19.32
N THR A 138 0.40 -19.80 20.45
CA THR A 138 0.97 -20.00 21.80
C THR A 138 -0.05 -20.71 22.66
N GLU A 139 0.23 -21.97 23.01
CA GLU A 139 -0.54 -22.73 23.99
C GLU A 139 -0.66 -21.91 25.28
N ALA A 140 -1.88 -21.45 25.55
CA ALA A 140 -2.32 -20.88 26.82
C ALA A 140 -1.63 -19.57 27.29
N SER A 141 -2.01 -18.44 26.70
CA SER A 141 -2.38 -17.26 27.50
C SER A 141 -3.18 -16.25 26.67
N THR A 142 -4.32 -15.81 27.18
CA THR A 142 -5.11 -14.68 26.67
C THR A 142 -4.40 -13.33 26.88
N THR A 143 -3.08 -13.31 26.97
CA THR A 143 -2.27 -12.12 27.20
C THR A 143 -1.83 -11.53 25.86
N SER A 144 -2.77 -10.79 25.29
CA SER A 144 -2.60 -9.56 24.53
C SER A 144 -1.56 -9.53 23.39
N ILE A 145 -2.05 -9.20 22.19
CA ILE A 145 -1.29 -8.73 21.01
C ILE A 145 -0.11 -7.80 21.38
N PHE A 146 -0.23 -7.03 22.48
CA PHE A 146 0.83 -6.18 23.02
C PHE A 146 2.10 -6.94 23.47
N GLU A 147 1.97 -8.13 24.06
CA GLU A 147 3.12 -8.97 24.45
C GLU A 147 3.82 -9.53 23.21
N TYR A 148 3.06 -9.99 22.21
CA TYR A 148 3.62 -10.40 20.92
C TYR A 148 4.35 -9.24 20.22
N LEU A 149 3.75 -8.05 20.16
CA LEU A 149 4.39 -6.85 19.59
C LEU A 149 5.66 -6.45 20.34
N ASN A 150 5.73 -6.68 21.66
CA ASN A 150 6.93 -6.44 22.46
C ASN A 150 8.01 -7.53 22.29
N SER A 151 7.63 -8.74 21.87
CA SER A 151 8.57 -9.83 21.61
C SER A 151 9.27 -9.72 20.24
N ILE A 152 8.70 -8.94 19.33
CA ILE A 152 9.20 -8.76 17.96
C ILE A 152 10.32 -7.71 17.94
N SER A 153 11.37 -7.95 17.14
CA SER A 153 12.41 -6.95 16.90
C SER A 153 11.81 -5.66 16.32
N PHE A 154 12.34 -4.52 16.78
CA PHE A 154 11.82 -3.20 16.42
C PHE A 154 11.79 -2.98 14.90
N GLY A 155 12.76 -3.51 14.15
CA GLY A 155 12.75 -3.44 12.68
C GLY A 155 11.56 -4.15 12.06
N LEU A 156 11.23 -5.36 12.53
CA LEU A 156 10.09 -6.13 12.01
C LEU A 156 8.75 -5.44 12.36
N LEU A 157 8.67 -4.76 13.50
CA LEU A 157 7.50 -3.96 13.87
C LEU A 157 7.28 -2.82 12.86
N ILE A 158 8.34 -2.08 12.51
CA ILE A 158 8.27 -0.99 11.51
C ILE A 158 7.80 -1.53 10.15
N ILE A 159 8.35 -2.67 9.69
CA ILE A 159 7.94 -3.31 8.43
C ILE A 159 6.46 -3.70 8.48
N THR A 160 6.00 -4.24 9.60
CA THR A 160 4.61 -4.66 9.80
C THR A 160 3.66 -3.46 9.69
N ILE A 161 3.97 -2.35 10.36
CA ILE A 161 3.19 -1.11 10.26
C ILE A 161 3.19 -0.57 8.81
N GLY A 162 4.35 -0.51 8.16
CA GLY A 162 4.47 -0.04 6.79
C GLY A 162 3.66 -0.88 5.80
N THR A 163 3.70 -2.20 5.96
CA THR A 163 2.96 -3.16 5.13
C THR A 163 1.46 -3.07 5.38
N ALA A 164 1.02 -2.99 6.63
CA ALA A 164 -0.39 -2.81 6.97
C ALA A 164 -0.96 -1.52 6.35
N LEU A 165 -0.20 -0.42 6.42
CA LEU A 165 -0.59 0.85 5.82
C LEU A 165 -0.67 0.74 4.28
N LEU A 166 0.29 0.05 3.65
CA LEU A 166 0.28 -0.20 2.21
C LEU A 166 -0.93 -1.05 1.78
N VAL A 167 -1.24 -2.12 2.52
CA VAL A 167 -2.42 -2.97 2.28
C VAL A 167 -3.70 -2.17 2.40
N LEU A 168 -3.85 -1.33 3.42
CA LEU A 168 -5.03 -0.48 3.59
C LEU A 168 -5.21 0.47 2.40
N ILE A 169 -4.11 1.09 1.93
CA ILE A 169 -4.15 1.92 0.72
C ILE A 169 -4.58 1.09 -0.49
N LEU A 170 -4.00 -0.09 -0.71
CA LEU A 170 -4.35 -0.95 -1.83
C LEU A 170 -5.83 -1.37 -1.80
N ILE A 171 -6.37 -1.70 -0.64
CA ILE A 171 -7.80 -2.00 -0.47
C ILE A 171 -8.65 -0.78 -0.82
N SER A 172 -8.27 0.41 -0.34
CA SER A 172 -8.98 1.65 -0.67
C SER A 172 -8.95 1.95 -2.18
N LEU A 173 -7.78 1.79 -2.81
CA LEU A 173 -7.62 1.91 -4.27
C LEU A 173 -8.52 0.92 -5.01
N PHE A 174 -8.52 -0.34 -4.56
CA PHE A 174 -9.31 -1.42 -5.15
C PHE A 174 -10.81 -1.14 -5.07
N ILE A 175 -11.30 -0.68 -3.92
CA ILE A 175 -12.71 -0.30 -3.73
C ILE A 175 -13.09 0.82 -4.69
N VAL A 176 -12.29 1.90 -4.77
CA VAL A 176 -12.60 3.03 -5.65
C VAL A 176 -12.53 2.63 -7.13
N TYR A 177 -11.57 1.79 -7.50
CA TYR A 177 -11.47 1.24 -8.85
C TYR A 177 -12.70 0.40 -9.19
N PHE A 178 -13.10 -0.51 -8.31
CA PHE A 178 -14.23 -1.41 -8.53
C PHE A 178 -15.57 -0.66 -8.54
N LEU A 179 -15.77 0.35 -7.70
CA LEU A 179 -17.00 1.16 -7.71
C LEU A 179 -17.25 1.86 -9.04
N LYS A 180 -16.18 2.18 -9.77
CA LYS A 180 -16.27 2.87 -11.06
C LYS A 180 -16.22 1.93 -12.24
N ASN A 181 -15.33 0.93 -12.21
CA ASN A 181 -15.07 0.03 -13.33
C ASN A 181 -15.67 -1.37 -13.16
N GLY A 182 -16.21 -1.70 -11.98
CA GLY A 182 -16.74 -3.03 -11.66
C GLY A 182 -17.92 -3.44 -12.54
N TYR A 183 -18.71 -2.47 -13.03
CA TYR A 183 -19.79 -2.73 -13.98
C TYR A 183 -19.27 -3.32 -15.30
N TYR A 184 -18.16 -2.79 -15.82
CA TYR A 184 -17.51 -3.31 -17.03
C TYR A 184 -16.93 -4.70 -16.79
N LEU A 185 -16.31 -4.94 -15.63
CA LEU A 185 -15.71 -6.23 -15.29
C LEU A 185 -16.77 -7.34 -15.25
N ILE A 186 -17.95 -7.05 -14.69
CA ILE A 186 -19.07 -7.99 -14.63
C ILE A 186 -19.73 -8.17 -16.00
N LEU A 187 -19.90 -7.10 -16.77
CA LEU A 187 -20.37 -7.21 -18.16
C LEU A 187 -19.41 -8.02 -19.03
N ARG A 188 -18.10 -7.95 -18.78
CA ARG A 188 -17.10 -8.74 -19.49
C ARG A 188 -17.17 -10.22 -19.12
N ILE A 189 -17.43 -10.54 -17.85
CA ILE A 189 -17.52 -11.92 -17.36
C ILE A 189 -18.87 -12.55 -17.75
N PHE A 190 -19.98 -11.85 -17.55
CA PHE A 190 -21.34 -12.41 -17.71
C PHE A 190 -22.00 -12.04 -19.04
N GLY A 191 -21.68 -10.88 -19.60
CA GLY A 191 -22.32 -10.37 -20.81
C GLY A 191 -21.73 -10.91 -22.10
N GLY A 192 -20.64 -11.69 -22.05
CA GLY A 192 -19.98 -12.20 -23.25
C GLY A 192 -19.64 -11.08 -24.22
N LEU A 193 -19.00 -10.01 -23.72
CA LEU A 193 -18.38 -8.99 -24.57
C LEU A 193 -17.23 -9.65 -25.34
N ASN A 194 -17.63 -10.37 -26.39
CA ASN A 194 -16.76 -10.79 -27.48
C ASN A 194 -16.14 -9.53 -28.10
N LYS A 195 -14.88 -9.69 -28.50
CA LYS A 195 -14.00 -8.70 -29.12
C LYS A 195 -14.72 -7.67 -29.99
#